data_AF-A0A6V7X733-F1
#
_entry.id   AF-A0A6V7X733-F1
#
_cell.length_a   1.000
_cell.length_b   1.000
_cell.length_c   1.000
_cell.angle_alpha   90.00
_cell.angle_beta   90.00
_cell.angle_gamma   90.00
#
_symmetry.space_group_name_H-M   'P 1'
#
loop_
_entity.id
_entity.type
_entity.pdbx_description
1 polymer ?
#
loop_
_entity_poly.entity_id
_entity_poly.type
_entity_poly.pdbx_seq_one_letter_code
_entity_poly.pdbx_strand_id
1 'polypeptide(L)'
;MDLGCLCRFMGGCPNGPLQRAVRTEYRLMTEDQRQRYHNALLQMKSDGLFDQIASVHTTAVQTGSAHGGPAFHPWHREYLKRYEFALRMVDPSIALPYWDSTLDGALPTPADSILFSQELMGQADSNGQLRSGRFAPWRTLEGNPFITRFVGSGGACYQESQIQWVWGQRDITLMLAYSFPNAGCPYQLIWNLPEVLTHGNVHIFVGGDMLDPRTSANDPLFYMHHSFVDYIWEGYRIRQQSRQQRETEYPADNLQCEPAQHFAGTPMLPFNPMNNVDGLSNAYTDNLYQFAERPTCQSGANCGSPYLFCDRSHGAPRCASKVRIGGDCRGFNFQEDVCFNGFCSNGRCVGRQLRADEDGEEEDNEGNETGVVQNDPAGQIPDQVAFACYNEHECCAIWAYEEECENNSAYMDIMCRASCGKCKPDYELIYGCLNRHPHCEEFKKQGLCEREKLWMTENCRKTCNRCREPRAWACTKTRGRSAKLNNNTASFVSGGQCAKKTCYNENQCCQQWSRNGVCTDSPDWMNCNCPISCGSCLPRNFTYGACSDYYKRCKAWANAGECAKSGWMKENCRLSCQTCLKKEELESVKILKLIKK
;
A
#
# COMPACT_ATOMS: atom_id res chain seq x y z
N MET A 1 -2.60 1.72 -14.04
CA MET A 1 -2.76 0.25 -13.97
C MET A 1 -4.23 -0.07 -14.22
N ASP A 2 -4.54 -0.83 -15.26
CA ASP A 2 -5.91 -1.25 -15.56
C ASP A 2 -6.25 -2.57 -14.85
N LEU A 3 -7.55 -2.87 -14.71
CA LEU A 3 -8.04 -4.13 -14.13
C LEU A 3 -7.58 -5.38 -14.91
N GLY A 4 -7.22 -5.22 -16.18
CA GLY A 4 -6.77 -6.30 -17.07
C GLY A 4 -5.37 -6.82 -16.73
N CYS A 5 -4.47 -5.96 -16.26
CA CYS A 5 -3.13 -6.33 -15.81
C CYS A 5 -3.14 -7.02 -14.42
N LEU A 6 -4.08 -6.64 -13.54
CA LEU A 6 -4.19 -7.20 -12.19
C LEU A 6 -4.56 -8.70 -12.21
N CYS A 7 -5.48 -9.12 -13.10
CA CYS A 7 -5.89 -10.53 -13.21
C CYS A 7 -4.80 -11.50 -13.64
N ARG A 8 -3.89 -11.06 -14.51
CA ARG A 8 -2.76 -11.90 -14.96
C ARG A 8 -1.64 -11.94 -13.91
N PHE A 9 -1.53 -10.90 -13.07
CA PHE A 9 -0.60 -10.87 -11.95
C PHE A 9 -1.02 -11.78 -10.79
N MET A 10 -2.33 -11.95 -10.57
CA MET A 10 -2.87 -12.85 -9.52
C MET A 10 -2.78 -14.35 -9.86
N GLY A 11 -2.17 -14.74 -10.99
CA GLY A 11 -2.12 -16.14 -11.44
C GLY A 11 -3.45 -16.65 -12.02
N GLY A 12 -4.33 -15.72 -12.40
CA GLY A 12 -5.70 -15.98 -12.82
C GLY A 12 -6.69 -15.29 -11.89
N CYS A 13 -7.82 -14.84 -12.45
CA CYS A 13 -8.97 -14.39 -11.66
C CYS A 13 -9.97 -15.54 -11.62
N PRO A 14 -10.36 -16.06 -10.44
CA PRO A 14 -11.23 -17.23 -10.33
C PRO A 14 -12.55 -17.10 -11.11
N ASN A 15 -12.99 -15.87 -11.42
CA ASN A 15 -14.29 -15.58 -12.06
C ASN A 15 -14.23 -14.60 -13.25
N GLY A 16 -13.10 -14.47 -13.97
CA GLY A 16 -12.96 -13.58 -15.14
C GLY A 16 -12.32 -12.21 -14.84
N PRO A 17 -12.25 -11.26 -15.80
CA PRO A 17 -11.57 -9.98 -15.60
C PRO A 17 -12.15 -9.22 -14.39
N LEU A 18 -11.27 -8.67 -13.54
CA LEU A 18 -11.68 -7.86 -12.39
C LEU A 18 -12.55 -6.72 -12.89
N GLN A 19 -13.70 -6.56 -12.26
CA GLN A 19 -14.64 -5.50 -12.58
C GLN A 19 -14.35 -4.26 -11.72
N ARG A 20 -14.87 -3.11 -12.16
CA ARG A 20 -14.85 -1.87 -11.39
C ARG A 20 -15.51 -2.11 -10.03
N ALA A 21 -14.80 -1.81 -8.94
CA ALA A 21 -15.29 -2.02 -7.58
C ALA A 21 -16.42 -1.02 -7.27
N VAL A 22 -17.43 -1.45 -6.51
CA VAL A 22 -18.48 -0.57 -6.00
C VAL A 22 -18.27 -0.40 -4.51
N ARG A 23 -17.73 0.74 -4.10
CA ARG A 23 -17.55 1.09 -2.70
C ARG A 23 -18.90 1.44 -2.10
N THR A 24 -19.37 0.63 -1.17
CA THR A 24 -20.69 0.77 -0.55
C THR A 24 -20.55 1.19 0.90
N GLU A 25 -21.56 1.87 1.45
CA GLU A 25 -21.61 2.17 2.87
C GLU A 25 -21.55 0.86 3.67
N TYR A 26 -20.67 0.80 4.66
CA TYR A 26 -20.36 -0.43 5.38
C TYR A 26 -21.60 -1.13 5.96
N ARG A 27 -22.53 -0.40 6.59
CA ARG A 27 -23.77 -0.95 7.17
C ARG A 27 -24.76 -1.40 6.09
N LEU A 28 -24.69 -0.90 4.86
CA LEU A 28 -25.51 -1.37 3.73
C LEU A 28 -25.00 -2.69 3.09
N MET A 29 -23.78 -3.12 3.39
CA MET A 29 -23.28 -4.41 2.90
C MET A 29 -24.17 -5.56 3.37
N THR A 30 -24.31 -6.60 2.54
CA THR A 30 -24.90 -7.86 2.98
C THR A 30 -23.99 -8.52 4.04
N GLU A 31 -24.56 -9.42 4.85
CA GLU A 31 -23.78 -10.14 5.85
C GLU A 31 -22.64 -10.94 5.23
N ASP A 32 -22.89 -11.60 4.11
CA ASP A 32 -21.91 -12.35 3.34
C ASP A 32 -20.75 -11.47 2.81
N GLN A 33 -21.06 -10.29 2.26
CA GLN A 33 -20.04 -9.32 1.86
C GLN A 33 -19.21 -8.81 3.06
N ARG A 34 -19.87 -8.53 4.19
CA ARG A 34 -19.21 -8.05 5.41
C ARG A 34 -18.28 -9.11 6.00
N GLN A 35 -18.71 -10.37 6.03
CA GLN A 35 -17.90 -11.49 6.48
C GLN A 35 -16.68 -11.69 5.60
N ARG A 36 -16.83 -11.65 4.27
CA ARG A 36 -15.69 -11.67 3.34
C ARG A 36 -14.71 -10.54 3.61
N TYR A 37 -15.22 -9.32 3.80
CA TYR A 37 -14.40 -8.16 4.14
C TYR A 37 -13.61 -8.37 5.43
N HIS A 38 -14.27 -8.78 6.53
CA HIS A 38 -13.59 -9.07 7.80
C HIS A 38 -12.57 -10.18 7.69
N ASN A 39 -12.89 -11.25 6.96
CA ASN A 39 -11.97 -12.37 6.77
C ASN A 39 -10.74 -11.94 5.96
N ALA A 40 -10.91 -11.10 4.93
CA ALA A 40 -9.79 -10.55 4.17
C ALA A 40 -8.89 -9.66 5.02
N LEU A 41 -9.46 -8.83 5.90
CA LEU A 41 -8.69 -8.02 6.85
C LEU A 41 -7.86 -8.88 7.81
N LEU A 42 -8.48 -9.91 8.40
CA LEU A 42 -7.78 -10.82 9.31
C LEU A 42 -6.68 -11.62 8.59
N GLN A 43 -6.92 -12.05 7.36
CA GLN A 43 -5.91 -12.70 6.52
C GLN A 43 -4.74 -11.74 6.24
N MET A 44 -5.02 -10.52 5.76
CA MET A 44 -3.99 -9.51 5.50
C MET A 44 -3.18 -9.19 6.76
N LYS A 45 -3.82 -9.19 7.93
CA LYS A 45 -3.15 -8.99 9.21
C LYS A 45 -2.25 -10.17 9.57
N SER A 46 -2.74 -11.40 9.41
CA SER A 46 -1.96 -12.63 9.66
C SER A 46 -0.74 -12.73 8.75
N ASP A 47 -0.86 -12.30 7.50
CA ASP A 47 0.22 -12.32 6.51
C ASP A 47 1.22 -11.16 6.69
N GLY A 48 0.96 -10.22 7.61
CA GLY A 48 1.74 -9.01 7.83
C GLY A 48 1.54 -7.93 6.76
N LEU A 49 0.76 -8.19 5.72
CA LEU A 49 0.49 -7.24 4.63
C LEU A 49 -0.26 -6.00 5.12
N PHE A 50 -1.20 -6.17 6.06
CA PHE A 50 -1.91 -5.03 6.66
C PHE A 50 -0.93 -4.08 7.35
N ASP A 51 0.03 -4.63 8.10
CA ASP A 51 1.02 -3.87 8.87
C ASP A 51 1.99 -3.13 7.94
N GLN A 52 2.39 -3.77 6.85
CA GLN A 52 3.17 -3.11 5.81
C GLN A 52 2.41 -1.93 5.21
N ILE A 53 1.13 -2.10 4.88
CA ILE A 53 0.32 -1.00 4.34
C ILE A 53 0.17 0.12 5.38
N ALA A 54 -0.14 -0.21 6.63
CA ALA A 54 -0.23 0.77 7.70
C ALA A 54 1.10 1.55 7.88
N SER A 55 2.24 0.88 7.78
CA SER A 55 3.56 1.51 7.90
C SER A 55 3.84 2.56 6.81
N VAL A 56 3.25 2.40 5.62
CA VAL A 56 3.38 3.39 4.53
C VAL A 56 2.79 4.73 4.96
N HIS A 57 1.63 4.72 5.62
CA HIS A 57 1.03 5.93 6.16
C HIS A 57 1.90 6.52 7.28
N THR A 58 2.37 5.70 8.22
CA THR A 58 3.28 6.13 9.29
C THR A 58 4.53 6.83 8.74
N THR A 59 5.18 6.25 7.73
CA THR A 59 6.34 6.87 7.08
C THR A 59 5.97 8.15 6.33
N ALA A 60 4.84 8.17 5.63
CA ALA A 60 4.41 9.36 4.89
C ALA A 60 4.01 10.54 5.79
N VAL A 61 3.55 10.26 7.02
CA VAL A 61 3.39 11.27 8.07
C VAL A 61 4.74 11.83 8.50
N GLN A 62 5.75 10.97 8.71
CA GLN A 62 7.10 11.40 9.10
C GLN A 62 7.79 12.25 8.04
N THR A 63 7.58 11.94 6.75
CA THR A 63 8.14 12.71 5.64
C THR A 63 7.32 13.94 5.26
N GLY A 64 6.13 14.11 5.86
CA GLY A 64 5.20 15.20 5.54
C GLY A 64 4.65 15.10 4.11
N SER A 65 4.49 13.89 3.56
CA SER A 65 4.03 13.70 2.18
C SER A 65 2.52 13.43 2.11
N ALA A 66 1.94 12.82 3.16
CA ALA A 66 0.52 12.47 3.20
C ALA A 66 -0.38 13.58 3.79
N HIS A 67 0.18 14.43 4.65
CA HIS A 67 -0.52 15.48 5.41
C HIS A 67 0.32 16.74 5.39
N GLY A 68 -0.31 17.90 5.48
CA GLY A 68 0.40 19.18 5.46
C GLY A 68 -0.08 20.15 4.39
N GLY A 69 -0.88 19.69 3.41
CA GLY A 69 -1.11 20.46 2.21
C GLY A 69 -1.92 19.79 1.09
N PRO A 70 -2.01 20.45 -0.08
CA PRO A 70 -2.79 20.10 -1.27
C PRO A 70 -2.69 18.65 -1.75
N ALA A 71 -1.56 17.97 -1.50
CA ALA A 71 -1.38 16.57 -1.90
C ALA A 71 -2.20 15.57 -1.07
N PHE A 72 -2.83 15.99 0.04
CA PHE A 72 -3.58 15.13 0.95
C PHE A 72 -4.60 14.23 0.24
N HIS A 73 -5.50 14.81 -0.55
CA HIS A 73 -6.55 14.08 -1.25
C HIS A 73 -5.99 13.13 -2.34
N PRO A 74 -5.13 13.60 -3.27
CA PRO A 74 -4.43 12.75 -4.23
C PRO A 74 -3.67 11.58 -3.59
N TRP A 75 -2.93 11.84 -2.51
CA TRP A 75 -2.12 10.83 -1.82
C TRP A 75 -2.98 9.75 -1.18
N HIS A 76 -4.02 10.14 -0.42
CA HIS A 76 -4.90 9.19 0.24
C HIS A 76 -5.71 8.39 -0.78
N ARG A 77 -6.11 8.98 -1.91
CA ARG A 77 -6.78 8.25 -3.00
C ARG A 77 -5.89 7.13 -3.56
N GLU A 78 -4.63 7.42 -3.84
CA GLU A 78 -3.67 6.42 -4.32
C GLU A 78 -3.40 5.35 -3.27
N TYR A 79 -3.28 5.74 -2.01
CA TYR A 79 -3.12 4.83 -0.87
C TYR A 79 -4.31 3.86 -0.74
N LEU A 80 -5.54 4.37 -0.77
CA LEU A 80 -6.75 3.54 -0.68
C LEU A 80 -6.91 2.60 -1.88
N LYS A 81 -6.52 3.04 -3.09
CA LYS A 81 -6.49 2.16 -4.26
C LYS A 81 -5.59 0.94 -4.00
N ARG A 82 -4.39 1.16 -3.45
CA ARG A 82 -3.44 0.07 -3.17
C ARG A 82 -3.94 -0.85 -2.08
N TYR A 83 -4.58 -0.31 -1.05
CA TYR A 83 -5.25 -1.08 -0.02
C TYR A 83 -6.40 -1.94 -0.59
N GLU A 84 -7.23 -1.38 -1.48
CA GLU A 84 -8.29 -2.11 -2.15
C GLU A 84 -7.76 -3.22 -3.06
N PHE A 85 -6.60 -3.03 -3.71
CA PHE A 85 -5.94 -4.10 -4.44
C PHE A 85 -5.44 -5.22 -3.53
N ALA A 86 -4.92 -4.91 -2.34
CA ALA A 86 -4.53 -5.90 -1.35
C ALA A 86 -5.72 -6.73 -0.85
N LEU A 87 -6.85 -6.08 -0.55
CA LEU A 87 -8.11 -6.77 -0.21
C LEU A 87 -8.55 -7.71 -1.34
N ARG A 88 -8.49 -7.24 -2.59
CA ARG A 88 -8.92 -7.99 -3.77
C ARG A 88 -7.97 -9.11 -4.17
N MET A 89 -6.74 -9.10 -3.64
CA MET A 89 -5.83 -10.23 -3.78
C MET A 89 -6.18 -11.38 -2.83
N VAL A 90 -6.83 -11.10 -1.71
CA VAL A 90 -7.40 -12.14 -0.84
C VAL A 90 -8.73 -12.61 -1.42
N ASP A 91 -9.62 -11.67 -1.77
CA ASP A 91 -10.90 -12.00 -2.40
C ASP A 91 -11.27 -10.96 -3.49
N PRO A 92 -11.22 -11.35 -4.77
CA PRO A 92 -11.48 -10.46 -5.91
C PRO A 92 -12.86 -9.78 -5.93
N SER A 93 -13.83 -10.32 -5.19
CA SER A 93 -15.20 -9.80 -5.11
C SER A 93 -15.37 -8.64 -4.13
N ILE A 94 -14.37 -8.40 -3.26
CA ILE A 94 -14.41 -7.34 -2.27
C ILE A 94 -14.21 -5.98 -2.93
N ALA A 95 -14.97 -5.00 -2.46
CA ALA A 95 -14.71 -3.58 -2.66
C ALA A 95 -14.49 -2.93 -1.30
N LEU A 96 -13.66 -1.90 -1.24
CA LEU A 96 -13.43 -1.14 -0.01
C LEU A 96 -14.73 -0.42 0.39
N PRO A 97 -15.33 -0.72 1.56
CA PRO A 97 -16.49 0.04 2.00
C PRO A 97 -16.09 1.43 2.49
N TYR A 98 -17.04 2.37 2.44
CA TYR A 98 -16.89 3.66 3.09
C TYR A 98 -17.71 3.72 4.39
N TRP A 99 -17.24 4.50 5.35
CA TRP A 99 -17.97 4.77 6.60
C TRP A 99 -18.53 6.18 6.60
N ASP A 100 -19.85 6.29 6.44
CA ASP A 100 -20.56 7.55 6.60
C ASP A 100 -20.83 7.85 8.08
N SER A 101 -19.95 8.62 8.72
CA SER A 101 -20.10 8.98 10.13
C SER A 101 -21.26 9.94 10.40
N THR A 102 -21.87 10.57 9.38
CA THR A 102 -23.06 11.41 9.59
C THR A 102 -24.23 10.60 10.17
N LEU A 103 -24.29 9.30 9.87
CA LEU A 103 -25.31 8.39 10.38
C LEU A 103 -25.15 8.15 11.89
N ASP A 104 -23.91 8.16 12.38
CA ASP A 104 -23.58 8.04 13.80
C ASP A 104 -23.80 9.37 14.53
N GLY A 105 -23.44 10.48 13.89
CA GLY A 105 -23.68 11.84 14.39
C GLY A 105 -25.15 12.24 14.52
N ALA A 106 -26.08 11.46 13.93
CA ALA A 106 -27.52 11.67 14.08
C ALA A 106 -28.08 11.14 15.42
N LEU A 107 -27.29 10.35 16.16
CA LEU A 107 -27.68 9.79 17.45
C LEU A 107 -27.51 10.80 18.60
N PRO A 108 -28.28 10.67 19.70
CA PRO A 108 -28.09 11.48 20.90
C PRO A 108 -26.68 11.31 21.48
N THR A 109 -26.20 10.06 21.47
CA THR A 109 -24.84 9.69 21.87
C THR A 109 -24.20 8.92 20.72
N PRO A 110 -23.42 9.57 19.84
CA PRO A 110 -22.82 8.91 18.66
C PRO A 110 -21.93 7.71 19.00
N ALA A 111 -21.32 7.68 20.18
CA ALA A 111 -20.51 6.56 20.67
C ALA A 111 -21.32 5.27 20.92
N ASP A 112 -22.65 5.36 21.05
CA ASP A 112 -23.53 4.21 21.22
C ASP A 112 -24.01 3.58 19.90
N SER A 113 -23.48 4.06 18.77
CA SER A 113 -23.72 3.44 17.47
C SER A 113 -23.33 1.96 17.47
N ILE A 114 -24.13 1.15 16.77
CA ILE A 114 -23.85 -0.27 16.53
C ILE A 114 -22.51 -0.49 15.80
N LEU A 115 -21.95 0.53 15.14
CA LEU A 115 -20.63 0.41 14.52
C LEU A 115 -19.53 0.03 15.53
N PHE A 116 -19.58 0.60 16.74
CA PHE A 116 -18.60 0.41 17.83
C PHE A 116 -19.03 -0.70 18.79
N SER A 117 -19.70 -1.72 18.26
CA SER A 117 -20.13 -2.92 18.98
C SER A 117 -19.32 -4.13 18.55
N GLN A 118 -19.36 -5.20 19.35
CA GLN A 118 -18.73 -6.48 19.02
C GLN A 118 -19.23 -7.10 17.70
N GLU A 119 -20.45 -6.77 17.28
CA GLU A 119 -21.09 -7.28 16.07
C GLU A 119 -20.44 -6.73 14.79
N LEU A 120 -19.92 -5.50 14.85
CA LEU A 120 -19.33 -4.81 13.69
C LEU A 120 -17.83 -4.61 13.87
N MET A 121 -17.38 -3.40 14.21
CA MET A 121 -15.95 -3.05 14.22
C MET A 121 -15.28 -3.28 15.58
N GLY A 122 -15.99 -3.88 16.54
CA GLY A 122 -15.52 -4.19 17.88
C GLY A 122 -15.81 -3.09 18.90
N GLN A 123 -15.93 -3.50 20.16
CA GLN A 123 -16.18 -2.60 21.29
C GLN A 123 -14.95 -2.50 22.19
N ALA A 124 -14.59 -1.25 22.51
CA ALA A 124 -13.53 -0.92 23.45
C ALA A 124 -14.01 -1.04 24.90
N ASP A 125 -13.09 -1.43 25.79
CA ASP A 125 -13.32 -1.44 27.24
C ASP A 125 -13.18 -0.02 27.85
N SER A 126 -13.29 0.09 29.17
CA SER A 126 -13.16 1.38 29.88
C SER A 126 -11.78 2.02 29.77
N ASN A 127 -10.75 1.24 29.44
CA ASN A 127 -9.38 1.72 29.20
C ASN A 127 -9.15 2.04 27.72
N GLY A 128 -10.20 1.98 26.90
CA GLY A 128 -10.16 2.20 25.46
C GLY A 128 -9.62 1.01 24.67
N GLN A 129 -9.33 -0.14 25.28
CA GLN A 129 -8.73 -1.27 24.58
C GLN A 129 -9.79 -2.08 23.83
N LEU A 130 -9.58 -2.34 22.55
CA LEU A 130 -10.46 -3.14 21.72
C LEU A 130 -10.36 -4.62 22.11
N ARG A 131 -11.18 -5.05 23.07
CA ARG A 131 -11.15 -6.41 23.62
C ARG A 131 -12.26 -7.32 23.12
N SER A 132 -13.21 -6.79 22.37
CA SER A 132 -14.36 -7.54 21.87
C SER A 132 -14.60 -7.31 20.39
N GLY A 133 -15.24 -8.29 19.74
CA GLY A 133 -15.45 -8.32 18.30
C GLY A 133 -14.27 -8.94 17.52
N ARG A 134 -14.42 -9.01 16.19
CA ARG A 134 -13.49 -9.74 15.32
C ARG A 134 -12.06 -9.20 15.32
N PHE A 135 -11.89 -7.94 15.66
CA PHE A 135 -10.60 -7.24 15.65
C PHE A 135 -9.96 -7.14 17.03
N ALA A 136 -10.49 -7.84 18.05
CA ALA A 136 -9.90 -7.88 19.38
C ALA A 136 -8.44 -8.39 19.45
N PRO A 137 -8.00 -9.42 18.68
CA PRO A 137 -6.62 -9.92 18.77
C PRO A 137 -5.59 -9.06 18.01
N TRP A 138 -5.97 -7.86 17.56
CA TRP A 138 -5.18 -7.04 16.67
C TRP A 138 -4.07 -6.29 17.42
N ARG A 139 -2.82 -6.65 17.13
CA ARG A 139 -1.63 -5.96 17.66
C ARG A 139 -1.27 -4.75 16.82
N THR A 140 -0.79 -3.67 17.41
CA THR A 140 -0.36 -2.48 16.67
C THR A 140 1.09 -2.60 16.18
N LEU A 141 1.50 -1.74 15.25
CA LEU A 141 2.88 -1.68 14.74
C LEU A 141 3.92 -1.40 15.85
N GLU A 142 3.52 -0.68 16.89
CA GLU A 142 4.36 -0.32 18.04
C GLU A 142 4.52 -1.49 19.03
N GLY A 143 3.87 -2.63 18.77
CA GLY A 143 3.90 -3.81 19.61
C GLY A 143 2.84 -3.83 20.71
N ASN A 144 1.89 -2.88 20.71
CA ASN A 144 0.80 -2.90 21.67
C ASN A 144 -0.11 -4.11 21.43
N PRO A 145 -0.62 -4.76 22.48
CA PRO A 145 -1.41 -5.99 22.35
C PRO A 145 -2.82 -5.76 21.77
N PHE A 146 -3.32 -4.52 21.80
CA PHE A 146 -4.67 -4.16 21.36
C PHE A 146 -4.64 -2.79 20.66
N ILE A 147 -5.54 -2.61 19.69
CA ILE A 147 -5.94 -1.28 19.20
C ILE A 147 -6.69 -0.55 20.33
N THR A 148 -6.52 0.76 20.41
CA THR A 148 -7.16 1.65 21.37
C THR A 148 -8.14 2.61 20.69
N ARG A 149 -9.31 2.83 21.32
CA ARG A 149 -10.36 3.78 20.90
C ARG A 149 -11.00 4.42 22.13
N PHE A 150 -11.15 5.74 22.11
CA PHE A 150 -11.87 6.52 23.13
C PHE A 150 -13.06 7.21 22.47
N VAL A 151 -14.00 6.41 21.96
CA VAL A 151 -15.06 6.89 21.08
C VAL A 151 -15.95 7.91 21.80
N GLY A 152 -16.06 9.12 21.24
CA GLY A 152 -16.87 10.20 21.77
C GLY A 152 -16.27 10.96 22.96
N SER A 153 -15.02 10.72 23.35
CA SER A 153 -14.35 11.51 24.39
C SER A 153 -13.95 12.92 23.91
N GLY A 154 -13.88 13.12 22.60
CA GLY A 154 -13.60 14.39 21.94
C GLY A 154 -14.06 14.35 20.49
N GLY A 155 -13.80 15.40 19.72
CA GLY A 155 -14.12 15.44 18.29
C GLY A 155 -15.61 15.34 17.98
N ALA A 156 -15.92 15.12 16.70
CA ALA A 156 -17.30 14.95 16.23
C ALA A 156 -17.34 14.13 14.93
N CYS A 157 -18.46 13.46 14.69
CA CYS A 157 -18.78 12.88 13.39
C CYS A 157 -19.00 13.97 12.33
N TYR A 158 -18.97 13.59 11.04
CA TYR A 158 -19.33 14.49 9.96
C TYR A 158 -20.76 15.03 10.12
N GLN A 159 -20.96 16.28 9.71
CA GLN A 159 -22.28 16.90 9.59
C GLN A 159 -22.67 17.08 8.12
N GLU A 160 -23.96 16.97 7.82
CA GLU A 160 -24.47 17.17 6.46
C GLU A 160 -24.12 18.57 5.93
N SER A 161 -24.18 19.59 6.78
CA SER A 161 -23.79 20.97 6.43
C SER A 161 -22.34 21.09 5.94
N GLN A 162 -21.42 20.30 6.50
CA GLN A 162 -20.02 20.28 6.09
C GLN A 162 -19.85 19.64 4.71
N ILE A 163 -20.56 18.54 4.45
CA ILE A 163 -20.57 17.88 3.12
C ILE A 163 -21.13 18.83 2.06
N GLN A 164 -22.25 19.50 2.35
CA GLN A 164 -22.85 20.47 1.44
C GLN A 164 -21.93 21.67 1.19
N TRP A 165 -21.19 22.12 2.21
CA TRP A 165 -20.19 23.18 2.04
C TRP A 165 -19.06 22.75 1.09
N VAL A 166 -18.52 21.54 1.24
CA VAL A 166 -17.49 21.00 0.33
C VAL A 166 -18.03 20.90 -1.09
N TRP A 167 -19.23 20.34 -1.27
CA TRP A 167 -19.85 20.22 -2.59
C TRP A 167 -20.26 21.55 -3.23
N GLY A 168 -20.41 22.62 -2.45
CA GLY A 168 -20.73 23.96 -2.93
C GLY A 168 -19.50 24.82 -3.27
N GLN A 169 -18.29 24.35 -2.98
CA GLN A 169 -17.08 25.14 -3.17
C GLN A 169 -16.73 25.33 -4.65
N ARG A 170 -16.10 26.45 -5.00
CA ARG A 170 -15.53 26.70 -6.33
C ARG A 170 -14.03 27.00 -6.30
N ASP A 171 -13.52 27.40 -5.15
CA ASP A 171 -12.09 27.66 -4.97
C ASP A 171 -11.34 26.35 -4.67
N ILE A 172 -10.46 25.93 -5.59
CA ILE A 172 -9.64 24.72 -5.42
C ILE A 172 -8.72 24.81 -4.20
N THR A 173 -8.28 26.00 -3.81
CA THR A 173 -7.38 26.21 -2.65
C THR A 173 -8.07 25.95 -1.32
N LEU A 174 -9.40 25.84 -1.31
CA LEU A 174 -10.17 25.44 -0.13
C LEU A 174 -10.46 23.93 -0.10
N MET A 175 -10.28 23.23 -1.22
CA MET A 175 -10.48 21.79 -1.34
C MET A 175 -9.16 21.03 -1.25
N LEU A 176 -8.16 21.46 -2.01
CA LEU A 176 -6.77 21.05 -1.88
C LEU A 176 -6.05 22.15 -1.10
N ALA A 177 -6.23 22.15 0.22
CA ALA A 177 -5.88 23.30 1.05
C ALA A 177 -4.42 23.28 1.51
N TYR A 178 -3.88 24.47 1.73
CA TYR A 178 -2.64 24.67 2.51
C TYR A 178 -2.97 24.49 3.99
N SER A 179 -2.98 23.24 4.44
CA SER A 179 -3.51 22.84 5.74
C SER A 179 -2.65 23.25 6.93
N PHE A 180 -1.36 23.52 6.70
CA PHE A 180 -0.42 23.99 7.72
C PHE A 180 0.47 25.12 7.17
N PRO A 181 -0.11 26.31 6.90
CA PRO A 181 0.62 27.41 6.28
C PRO A 181 1.66 28.01 7.24
N ASN A 182 2.85 28.33 6.72
CA ASN A 182 3.87 29.03 7.50
C ASN A 182 3.47 30.50 7.74
N ALA A 183 4.12 31.12 8.72
CA ALA A 183 3.97 32.54 8.98
C ALA A 183 4.30 33.36 7.72
N GLY A 184 3.30 34.08 7.18
CA GLY A 184 3.41 34.88 5.96
C GLY A 184 2.66 34.32 4.74
N CYS A 185 2.07 33.12 4.82
CA CYS A 185 1.18 32.63 3.77
C CYS A 185 -0.06 33.55 3.62
N PRO A 186 -0.42 33.99 2.40
CA PRO A 186 -1.59 34.85 2.18
C PRO A 186 -2.94 34.13 2.34
N TYR A 187 -2.93 32.79 2.42
CA TYR A 187 -4.13 31.98 2.57
C TYR A 187 -4.47 31.76 4.04
N GLN A 188 -5.76 31.90 4.36
CA GLN A 188 -6.25 31.72 5.72
C GLN A 188 -6.74 30.29 5.94
N LEU A 189 -6.40 29.73 7.11
CA LEU A 189 -7.06 28.54 7.61
C LEU A 189 -8.50 28.87 7.95
N ILE A 190 -9.45 28.16 7.34
CA ILE A 190 -10.87 28.27 7.65
C ILE A 190 -11.42 26.99 8.26
N TRP A 191 -12.47 27.11 9.05
CA TRP A 191 -12.94 26.01 9.91
C TRP A 191 -13.50 24.79 9.16
N ASN A 192 -13.83 24.91 7.87
CA ASN A 192 -14.45 23.83 7.10
C ASN A 192 -13.46 23.10 6.16
N LEU A 193 -12.15 23.34 6.29
CA LEU A 193 -11.16 22.69 5.43
C LEU A 193 -11.24 21.16 5.55
N PRO A 194 -11.28 20.40 4.42
CA PRO A 194 -11.41 18.95 4.43
C PRO A 194 -10.38 18.22 5.29
N GLU A 195 -9.10 18.56 5.11
CA GLU A 195 -7.97 17.95 5.82
C GLU A 195 -7.91 18.38 7.31
N VAL A 196 -8.05 19.66 7.64
CA VAL A 196 -7.76 20.11 9.02
C VAL A 196 -8.90 19.81 10.00
N LEU A 197 -10.16 19.94 9.58
CA LEU A 197 -11.27 19.94 10.54
C LEU A 197 -12.34 18.90 10.26
N THR A 198 -12.76 18.69 9.02
CA THR A 198 -13.88 17.76 8.79
C THR A 198 -13.45 16.30 8.93
N HIS A 199 -12.32 15.90 8.33
CA HIS A 199 -11.81 14.53 8.51
C HIS A 199 -11.09 14.35 9.85
N GLY A 200 -10.37 15.39 10.31
CA GLY A 200 -9.61 15.37 11.56
C GLY A 200 -10.51 15.21 12.79
N ASN A 201 -11.71 15.81 12.80
CA ASN A 201 -12.66 15.63 13.89
C ASN A 201 -13.13 14.20 14.09
N VAL A 202 -13.20 13.40 13.01
CA VAL A 202 -13.57 11.98 13.11
C VAL A 202 -12.43 11.16 13.70
N HIS A 203 -11.18 11.47 13.36
CA HIS A 203 -9.99 10.89 14.01
C HIS A 203 -10.00 11.16 15.52
N ILE A 204 -10.29 12.41 15.92
CA ILE A 204 -10.44 12.78 17.34
C ILE A 204 -11.65 12.10 17.97
N PHE A 205 -12.75 11.94 17.23
CA PHE A 205 -13.96 11.26 17.69
C PHE A 205 -13.75 9.80 18.03
N VAL A 206 -13.01 9.06 17.21
CA VAL A 206 -12.68 7.66 17.54
C VAL A 206 -11.65 7.60 18.67
N GLY A 207 -10.67 8.51 18.66
CA GLY A 207 -9.64 8.59 19.68
C GLY A 207 -8.67 7.40 19.66
N GLY A 208 -7.78 7.33 20.65
CA GLY A 208 -6.82 6.22 20.78
C GLY A 208 -5.85 6.19 19.60
N ASP A 209 -5.69 5.04 18.94
CA ASP A 209 -4.80 4.90 17.79
C ASP A 209 -5.25 5.76 16.62
N MET A 210 -6.56 5.97 16.43
CA MET A 210 -7.11 6.85 15.40
C MET A 210 -6.82 8.33 15.64
N LEU A 211 -6.38 8.74 16.84
CA LEU A 211 -6.07 10.14 17.16
C LEU A 211 -4.72 10.59 16.58
N ASP A 212 -3.68 9.75 16.67
CA ASP A 212 -2.33 10.10 16.22
C ASP A 212 -2.17 9.68 14.75
N PRO A 213 -1.85 10.60 13.82
CA PRO A 213 -1.64 10.26 12.41
C PRO A 213 -0.62 9.14 12.18
N ARG A 214 0.36 8.95 13.08
CA ARG A 214 1.37 7.89 12.95
C ARG A 214 0.81 6.50 13.23
N THR A 215 -0.22 6.40 14.07
CA THR A 215 -0.81 5.13 14.52
C THR A 215 -2.20 4.89 13.91
N SER A 216 -2.84 5.90 13.33
CA SER A 216 -4.24 5.81 12.88
C SER A 216 -4.48 4.71 11.85
N ALA A 217 -3.51 4.43 10.99
CA ALA A 217 -3.57 3.34 10.02
C ALA A 217 -3.53 1.93 10.64
N ASN A 218 -3.24 1.79 11.94
CA ASN A 218 -3.37 0.52 12.67
C ASN A 218 -4.84 0.07 12.77
N ASP A 219 -5.78 1.01 12.81
CA ASP A 219 -7.22 0.72 12.96
C ASP A 219 -7.88 0.49 11.59
N PRO A 220 -8.59 -0.64 11.37
CA PRO A 220 -9.35 -0.87 10.13
C PRO A 220 -10.40 0.22 9.80
N LEU A 221 -10.89 0.96 10.80
CA LEU A 221 -11.78 2.11 10.60
C LEU A 221 -11.13 3.22 9.77
N PHE A 222 -9.80 3.36 9.81
CA PHE A 222 -9.05 4.34 9.04
C PHE A 222 -9.40 4.29 7.55
N TYR A 223 -9.34 3.11 6.95
CA TYR A 223 -9.53 2.93 5.51
C TYR A 223 -10.98 3.20 5.09
N MET A 224 -11.94 2.84 5.93
CA MET A 224 -13.35 3.14 5.71
C MET A 224 -13.65 4.64 5.83
N HIS A 225 -13.07 5.31 6.81
CA HIS A 225 -13.16 6.75 7.00
C HIS A 225 -12.56 7.49 5.81
N HIS A 226 -11.32 7.18 5.42
CA HIS A 226 -10.66 7.82 4.28
C HIS A 226 -11.35 7.49 2.95
N SER A 227 -11.99 6.32 2.81
CA SER A 227 -12.87 6.05 1.66
C SER A 227 -14.09 6.97 1.62
N PHE A 228 -14.61 7.42 2.77
CA PHE A 228 -15.67 8.42 2.82
C PHE A 228 -15.16 9.84 2.56
N VAL A 229 -13.94 10.16 2.99
CA VAL A 229 -13.26 11.42 2.60
C VAL A 229 -13.10 11.51 1.08
N ASP A 230 -12.69 10.42 0.43
CA ASP A 230 -12.60 10.34 -1.02
C ASP A 230 -13.98 10.39 -1.71
N TYR A 231 -15.02 9.80 -1.11
CA TYR A 231 -16.41 9.94 -1.56
C TYR A 231 -16.84 11.41 -1.61
N ILE A 232 -16.57 12.16 -0.54
CA ILE A 232 -16.95 13.58 -0.45
C ILE A 232 -16.17 14.39 -1.49
N TRP A 233 -14.87 14.16 -1.62
CA TRP A 233 -14.03 14.86 -2.60
C TRP A 233 -14.44 14.55 -4.04
N GLU A 234 -14.70 13.29 -4.39
CA GLU A 234 -15.21 12.94 -5.72
C GLU A 234 -16.58 13.57 -5.98
N GLY A 235 -17.44 13.68 -4.95
CA GLY A 235 -18.70 14.39 -5.05
C GLY A 235 -18.54 15.88 -5.39
N TYR A 236 -17.51 16.56 -4.86
CA TYR A 236 -17.13 17.92 -5.26
C TYR A 236 -16.66 17.96 -6.71
N ARG A 237 -15.72 17.09 -7.08
CA ARG A 237 -15.16 17.00 -8.45
C ARG A 237 -16.26 16.83 -9.49
N ILE A 238 -17.24 15.97 -9.21
CA ILE A 238 -18.38 15.71 -10.10
C ILE A 238 -19.27 16.94 -10.29
N ARG A 239 -19.50 17.72 -9.23
CA ARG A 239 -20.43 18.85 -9.21
C ARG A 239 -19.82 20.15 -9.71
N GLN A 240 -18.55 20.39 -9.42
CA GLN A 240 -17.93 21.72 -9.55
C GLN A 240 -16.89 21.78 -10.67
N GLN A 241 -16.31 20.65 -11.06
CA GLN A 241 -15.25 20.60 -12.06
C GLN A 241 -15.71 19.87 -13.34
N SER A 242 -15.31 20.42 -14.48
CA SER A 242 -15.33 19.69 -15.76
C SER A 242 -14.35 18.52 -15.73
N ARG A 243 -14.50 17.57 -16.67
CA ARG A 243 -13.59 16.42 -16.79
C ARG A 243 -12.12 16.83 -16.97
N GLN A 244 -11.86 17.94 -17.67
CA GLN A 244 -10.51 18.44 -17.87
C GLN A 244 -9.95 19.07 -16.59
N GLN A 245 -10.73 19.96 -15.95
CA GLN A 245 -10.33 20.59 -14.68
C GLN A 245 -10.00 19.56 -13.60
N ARG A 246 -10.77 18.47 -13.55
CA ARG A 246 -10.53 17.35 -12.65
C ARG A 246 -9.12 16.76 -12.72
N GLU A 247 -8.42 16.87 -13.84
CA GLU A 247 -7.08 16.31 -14.05
C GLU A 247 -5.96 17.36 -13.96
N THR A 248 -6.30 18.64 -14.00
CA THR A 248 -5.30 19.73 -14.11
C THR A 248 -5.40 20.78 -13.02
N GLU A 249 -6.52 20.88 -12.31
CA GLU A 249 -6.76 21.93 -11.33
C GLU A 249 -6.12 21.56 -9.99
N TYR A 250 -5.00 22.22 -9.71
CA TYR A 250 -4.21 22.09 -8.48
C TYR A 250 -3.81 23.50 -8.00
N PRO A 251 -3.71 23.76 -6.69
CA PRO A 251 -3.21 25.03 -6.17
C PRO A 251 -1.81 25.37 -6.68
N ALA A 252 -1.46 26.66 -6.68
CA ALA A 252 -0.13 27.08 -7.11
C ALA A 252 0.92 26.76 -6.05
N ASP A 253 2.01 26.11 -6.45
CA ASP A 253 3.13 25.76 -5.57
C ASP A 253 3.64 27.00 -4.81
N ASN A 254 3.57 26.96 -3.47
CA ASN A 254 3.99 28.09 -2.64
C ASN A 254 4.73 27.67 -1.37
N LEU A 255 6.05 27.81 -1.35
CA LEU A 255 6.91 27.48 -0.18
C LEU A 255 6.55 28.25 1.11
N GLN A 256 5.84 29.37 1.02
CA GLN A 256 5.34 30.08 2.21
C GLN A 256 4.11 29.39 2.83
N CYS A 257 3.40 28.58 2.06
CA CYS A 257 2.14 27.95 2.47
C CYS A 257 2.25 26.45 2.67
N GLU A 258 3.25 25.80 2.08
CA GLU A 258 3.41 24.34 2.16
C GLU A 258 4.88 23.91 1.96
N PRO A 259 5.27 22.75 2.49
CA PRO A 259 6.49 22.07 2.08
C PRO A 259 6.48 21.67 0.60
N ALA A 260 7.65 21.67 -0.06
CA ALA A 260 7.79 21.30 -1.48
C ALA A 260 7.30 19.88 -1.82
N GLN A 261 7.18 19.02 -0.80
CA GLN A 261 6.58 17.69 -0.85
C GLN A 261 5.13 17.71 -1.37
N HIS A 262 4.41 18.82 -1.24
CA HIS A 262 3.01 18.96 -1.68
C HIS A 262 2.87 19.61 -3.06
N PHE A 263 3.96 19.99 -3.72
CA PHE A 263 3.86 20.60 -5.06
C PHE A 263 3.33 19.62 -6.09
N ALA A 264 2.62 20.15 -7.09
CA ALA A 264 1.92 19.34 -8.09
C ALA A 264 2.89 18.36 -8.80
N GLY A 265 4.07 18.86 -9.17
CA GLY A 265 5.09 18.12 -9.90
C GLY A 265 6.07 17.32 -9.02
N THR A 266 5.92 17.35 -7.70
CA THR A 266 6.80 16.59 -6.79
C THR A 266 6.37 15.12 -6.73
N PRO A 267 7.33 14.17 -6.65
CA PRO A 267 7.01 12.77 -6.44
C PRO A 267 6.13 12.54 -5.21
N MET A 268 5.03 11.82 -5.41
CA MET A 268 4.10 11.39 -4.37
C MET A 268 4.72 10.22 -3.59
N LEU A 269 5.57 10.51 -2.61
CA LEU A 269 6.28 9.47 -1.86
C LEU A 269 5.33 8.63 -0.99
N PRO A 270 5.50 7.29 -0.92
CA PRO A 270 6.51 6.45 -1.59
C PRO A 270 6.01 5.86 -2.94
N PHE A 271 4.98 6.43 -3.56
CA PHE A 271 4.30 5.91 -4.75
C PHE A 271 5.01 6.24 -6.07
N ASN A 272 6.34 6.31 -6.07
CA ASN A 272 7.15 6.58 -7.25
C ASN A 272 6.82 5.60 -8.39
N PRO A 273 6.81 6.05 -9.66
CA PRO A 273 7.21 7.39 -10.14
C PRO A 273 6.07 8.43 -10.17
N MET A 274 4.96 8.22 -9.46
CA MET A 274 3.83 9.16 -9.51
C MET A 274 4.19 10.50 -8.87
N ASN A 275 3.70 11.58 -9.46
CA ASN A 275 3.69 12.91 -8.87
C ASN A 275 2.35 13.17 -8.17
N ASN A 276 2.30 14.17 -7.29
CA ASN A 276 1.07 14.52 -6.57
C ASN A 276 -0.11 14.79 -7.50
N VAL A 277 0.13 15.47 -8.62
CA VAL A 277 -0.89 15.77 -9.64
C VAL A 277 -1.49 14.51 -10.29
N ASP A 278 -0.76 13.39 -10.33
CA ASP A 278 -1.26 12.16 -10.96
C ASP A 278 -2.43 11.52 -10.18
N GLY A 279 -2.56 11.82 -8.89
CA GLY A 279 -3.71 11.42 -8.08
C GLY A 279 -5.02 12.12 -8.48
N LEU A 280 -4.94 13.16 -9.32
CA LEU A 280 -6.10 13.83 -9.92
C LEU A 280 -6.69 13.07 -11.12
N SER A 281 -6.10 11.98 -11.60
CA SER A 281 -6.60 11.32 -12.81
C SER A 281 -8.08 10.91 -12.71
N ASN A 282 -8.87 11.06 -13.77
CA ASN A 282 -10.22 10.47 -13.82
C ASN A 282 -10.16 8.93 -13.95
N ALA A 283 -8.99 8.36 -14.28
CA ALA A 283 -8.82 6.93 -14.48
C ALA A 283 -9.16 6.09 -13.22
N TYR A 284 -9.05 6.67 -12.01
CA TYR A 284 -9.46 5.99 -10.78
C TYR A 284 -10.95 5.66 -10.81
N THR A 285 -11.80 6.65 -11.09
CA THR A 285 -13.25 6.47 -11.05
C THR A 285 -13.82 5.91 -12.37
N ASP A 286 -13.12 6.12 -13.48
CA ASP A 286 -13.48 5.50 -14.75
C ASP A 286 -13.24 4.00 -14.75
N ASN A 287 -12.06 3.57 -14.26
CA ASN A 287 -11.58 2.21 -14.50
C ASN A 287 -11.49 1.36 -13.24
N LEU A 288 -11.40 1.90 -12.03
CA LEU A 288 -11.04 1.10 -10.84
C LEU A 288 -12.18 0.93 -9.86
N TYR A 289 -12.81 2.03 -9.44
CA TYR A 289 -13.92 1.99 -8.49
C TYR A 289 -14.97 3.06 -8.78
N GLN A 290 -16.16 2.85 -8.25
CA GLN A 290 -17.22 3.86 -8.15
C GLN A 290 -17.82 3.79 -6.74
N PHE A 291 -18.53 4.82 -6.34
CA PHE A 291 -19.24 4.84 -5.07
C PHE A 291 -20.71 4.50 -5.25
N ALA A 292 -21.26 3.67 -4.37
CA ALA A 292 -22.70 3.55 -4.19
C ALA A 292 -23.24 4.78 -3.45
N GLU A 293 -24.49 5.15 -3.73
CA GLU A 293 -25.17 6.25 -3.07
C GLU A 293 -25.33 6.01 -1.57
N ARG A 294 -25.40 7.11 -0.80
CA ARG A 294 -25.66 7.07 0.64
C ARG A 294 -27.07 6.54 0.93
N PRO A 295 -27.28 5.86 2.08
CA PRO A 295 -28.60 5.38 2.46
C PRO A 295 -29.60 6.53 2.61
N THR A 296 -30.82 6.32 2.12
CA THR A 296 -31.93 7.27 2.27
C THR A 296 -33.18 6.59 2.82
N CYS A 297 -34.03 7.37 3.49
CA CYS A 297 -35.31 6.91 4.02
C CYS A 297 -36.28 6.39 2.93
N GLN A 298 -36.00 6.64 1.65
CA GLN A 298 -36.78 6.11 0.54
C GLN A 298 -36.67 4.57 0.45
N SER A 299 -35.58 4.00 0.98
CA SER A 299 -35.35 2.56 1.01
C SER A 299 -36.12 1.84 2.13
N GLY A 300 -37.01 2.53 2.84
CA GLY A 300 -37.85 1.97 3.90
C GLY A 300 -37.45 2.43 5.30
N ALA A 301 -38.14 1.89 6.32
CA ALA A 301 -37.97 2.28 7.71
C ALA A 301 -36.56 1.97 8.28
N ASN A 302 -35.85 1.02 7.66
CA ASN A 302 -34.50 0.62 8.02
C ASN A 302 -33.44 1.17 7.05
N CYS A 303 -33.79 2.10 6.16
CA CYS A 303 -32.86 2.65 5.17
C CYS A 303 -32.14 1.60 4.30
N GLY A 304 -32.74 0.42 4.11
CA GLY A 304 -32.16 -0.67 3.33
C GLY A 304 -31.19 -1.59 4.10
N SER A 305 -31.02 -1.42 5.41
CA SER A 305 -30.12 -2.25 6.23
C SER A 305 -30.65 -2.50 7.65
N PRO A 306 -30.45 -3.71 8.22
CA PRO A 306 -30.83 -3.98 9.62
C PRO A 306 -30.05 -3.14 10.65
N TYR A 307 -28.95 -2.50 10.26
CA TYR A 307 -28.12 -1.67 11.14
C TYR A 307 -28.48 -0.19 11.10
N LEU A 308 -29.44 0.21 10.27
CA LEU A 308 -29.88 1.59 10.11
C LEU A 308 -31.38 1.74 10.41
N PHE A 309 -31.80 2.97 10.68
CA PHE A 309 -33.21 3.34 10.76
C PHE A 309 -33.44 4.72 10.15
N CYS A 310 -34.68 4.99 9.75
CA CYS A 310 -35.08 6.30 9.24
C CYS A 310 -35.54 7.20 10.40
N ASP A 311 -34.73 8.21 10.74
CA ASP A 311 -35.04 9.28 11.68
C ASP A 311 -36.05 10.24 11.05
N ARG A 312 -37.22 10.35 11.67
CA ARG A 312 -38.30 11.29 11.30
C ARG A 312 -38.56 12.32 12.40
N SER A 313 -37.84 12.22 13.51
CA SER A 313 -38.06 13.03 14.72
C SER A 313 -37.32 14.36 14.68
N HIS A 314 -36.27 14.49 13.87
CA HIS A 314 -35.39 15.66 13.86
C HIS A 314 -35.43 16.46 12.55
N GLY A 315 -36.60 16.55 11.92
CA GLY A 315 -36.85 17.36 10.73
C GLY A 315 -37.03 16.53 9.47
N ALA A 316 -36.32 16.89 8.39
CA ALA A 316 -36.41 16.15 7.13
C ALA A 316 -35.96 14.68 7.32
N PRO A 317 -36.71 13.68 6.81
CA PRO A 317 -36.37 12.28 7.01
C PRO A 317 -34.95 11.96 6.55
N ARG A 318 -34.15 11.41 7.47
CA ARG A 318 -32.74 11.06 7.23
C ARG A 318 -32.41 9.71 7.85
N CYS A 319 -31.41 9.02 7.31
CA CYS A 319 -30.96 7.77 7.89
C CYS A 319 -30.04 8.01 9.08
N ALA A 320 -30.13 7.14 10.08
CA ALA A 320 -29.28 7.13 11.26
C ALA A 320 -28.83 5.69 11.58
N SER A 321 -27.69 5.57 12.24
CA SER A 321 -27.16 4.29 12.73
C SER A 321 -28.04 3.77 13.85
N LYS A 322 -28.30 2.46 13.93
CA LYS A 322 -28.96 1.89 15.11
C LYS A 322 -28.06 1.93 16.33
N VAL A 323 -28.70 1.95 17.50
CA VAL A 323 -28.05 1.98 18.81
C VAL A 323 -27.85 0.56 19.34
N ARG A 324 -26.66 0.27 19.87
CA ARG A 324 -26.33 -1.01 20.51
C ARG A 324 -27.11 -1.20 21.82
N ILE A 325 -27.23 -2.44 22.29
CA ILE A 325 -27.86 -2.73 23.58
C ILE A 325 -27.14 -1.97 24.71
N GLY A 326 -27.92 -1.37 25.61
CA GLY A 326 -27.45 -0.53 26.72
C GLY A 326 -27.25 0.95 26.36
N GLY A 327 -27.22 1.31 25.07
CA GLY A 327 -27.02 2.68 24.60
C GLY A 327 -28.26 3.57 24.69
N ASP A 328 -28.06 4.89 24.53
CA ASP A 328 -29.12 5.91 24.60
C ASP A 328 -30.01 5.93 23.35
N CYS A 329 -31.31 5.72 23.54
CA CYS A 329 -32.32 5.75 22.46
C CYS A 329 -33.35 6.86 22.60
N ARG A 330 -33.07 7.91 23.39
CA ARG A 330 -33.97 9.07 23.57
C ARG A 330 -34.01 9.96 22.32
N GLY A 331 -35.01 10.84 22.25
CA GLY A 331 -35.12 11.85 21.17
C GLY A 331 -35.90 11.41 19.94
N PHE A 332 -36.30 10.14 19.84
CA PHE A 332 -37.08 9.61 18.72
C PHE A 332 -38.53 9.34 19.15
N ASN A 333 -39.48 10.05 18.53
CA ASN A 333 -40.88 10.16 18.96
C ASN A 333 -41.89 9.54 17.97
N PHE A 334 -41.46 9.13 16.77
CA PHE A 334 -42.33 8.61 15.71
C PHE A 334 -42.25 7.08 15.58
N GLN A 335 -42.05 6.39 16.71
CA GLN A 335 -41.93 4.92 16.78
C GLN A 335 -40.81 4.37 15.89
N GLU A 336 -39.70 5.11 15.77
CA GLU A 336 -38.52 4.65 15.05
C GLU A 336 -37.92 3.39 15.70
N ASP A 337 -37.44 2.47 14.87
CA ASP A 337 -36.74 1.26 15.30
C ASP A 337 -35.26 1.54 15.60
N VAL A 338 -35.02 2.30 16.67
CA VAL A 338 -33.70 2.85 17.03
C VAL A 338 -32.72 1.77 17.48
N CYS A 339 -33.20 0.74 18.17
CA CYS A 339 -32.36 -0.25 18.85
C CYS A 339 -32.05 -1.45 17.95
N PHE A 340 -30.77 -1.81 17.85
CA PHE A 340 -30.37 -3.04 17.17
C PHE A 340 -30.76 -4.26 18.01
N ASN A 341 -31.48 -5.23 17.41
CA ASN A 341 -31.97 -6.46 18.06
C ASN A 341 -32.70 -6.24 19.41
N GLY A 342 -33.38 -5.10 19.55
CA GLY A 342 -33.96 -4.69 20.83
C GLY A 342 -35.18 -3.80 20.67
N PHE A 343 -35.50 -3.10 21.75
CA PHE A 343 -36.46 -2.00 21.77
C PHE A 343 -36.00 -0.95 22.78
N CYS A 344 -36.47 0.29 22.62
CA CYS A 344 -36.15 1.37 23.55
C CYS A 344 -37.02 1.25 24.81
N SER A 345 -36.41 1.09 25.98
CA SER A 345 -37.08 1.03 27.28
C SER A 345 -36.36 1.94 28.27
N ASN A 346 -37.11 2.85 28.91
CA ASN A 346 -36.55 3.84 29.85
C ASN A 346 -35.37 4.64 29.28
N GLY A 347 -35.44 4.96 27.99
CA GLY A 347 -34.38 5.71 27.28
C GLY A 347 -33.12 4.90 26.96
N ARG A 348 -33.11 3.58 27.17
CA ARG A 348 -32.01 2.70 26.78
C ARG A 348 -32.46 1.53 25.92
N CYS A 349 -31.58 1.09 25.03
CA CYS A 349 -31.84 -0.10 24.23
C CYS A 349 -31.74 -1.36 25.09
N VAL A 350 -32.81 -2.16 25.12
CA VAL A 350 -32.87 -3.45 25.82
C VAL A 350 -33.09 -4.58 24.82
N GLY A 351 -32.44 -5.71 25.05
CA GLY A 351 -32.55 -6.88 24.17
C GLY A 351 -33.94 -7.50 24.25
N ARG A 352 -34.43 -8.07 23.14
CA ARG A 352 -35.61 -8.94 23.19
C ARG A 352 -35.19 -10.25 23.85
N GLN A 353 -35.55 -10.47 25.11
CA GLN A 353 -35.36 -11.79 25.74
C GLN A 353 -36.00 -12.85 24.83
N LEU A 354 -35.22 -13.86 24.44
CA LEU A 354 -35.78 -15.14 24.03
C LEU A 354 -36.57 -15.66 25.23
N ARG A 355 -37.90 -15.69 25.13
CA ARG A 355 -38.73 -16.55 25.98
C ARG A 355 -38.58 -17.97 25.46
N ALA A 356 -37.78 -18.76 26.15
CA ALA A 356 -37.83 -20.22 26.27
C ALA A 356 -36.79 -20.53 27.35
N ASP A 357 -37.20 -20.52 28.61
CA ASP A 357 -37.66 -21.70 29.37
C ASP A 357 -36.49 -22.27 30.18
N GLU A 358 -36.80 -22.55 31.43
CA GLU A 358 -35.94 -23.17 32.45
C GLU A 358 -35.38 -24.50 31.93
N ASP A 359 -34.10 -24.75 32.23
CA ASP A 359 -33.34 -26.02 32.25
C ASP A 359 -31.90 -25.66 31.80
N GLY A 360 -30.91 -25.43 32.66
CA GLY A 360 -30.47 -26.31 33.72
C GLY A 360 -29.43 -27.28 33.16
N GLU A 361 -28.18 -26.84 32.97
CA GLU A 361 -27.01 -27.74 32.92
C GLU A 361 -25.71 -26.93 33.18
N GLU A 362 -25.14 -27.21 34.35
CA GLU A 362 -23.81 -26.79 34.81
C GLU A 362 -22.74 -27.59 34.06
N GLU A 363 -21.63 -26.96 33.67
CA GLU A 363 -20.32 -27.64 33.66
C GLU A 363 -19.21 -26.64 34.01
N ASP A 364 -18.50 -27.01 35.08
CA ASP A 364 -17.46 -26.29 35.81
C ASP A 364 -16.06 -26.35 35.15
N ASN A 365 -15.25 -25.30 35.43
CA ASN A 365 -13.80 -25.25 35.78
C ASN A 365 -12.78 -26.24 35.15
N GLU A 366 -11.51 -25.94 34.90
CA GLU A 366 -10.55 -24.95 35.40
C GLU A 366 -9.22 -25.11 34.62
N GLY A 367 -8.43 -24.04 34.54
CA GLY A 367 -6.96 -24.03 34.74
C GLY A 367 -6.01 -24.69 33.73
N ASN A 368 -5.04 -23.92 33.20
CA ASN A 368 -3.77 -23.70 33.91
C ASN A 368 -2.85 -22.70 33.18
N GLU A 369 -2.16 -21.89 33.97
CA GLU A 369 -1.25 -20.81 33.58
C GLU A 369 0.23 -21.26 33.42
N THR A 370 1.03 -20.31 32.92
CA THR A 370 2.43 -19.98 33.26
C THR A 370 3.56 -20.40 32.31
N GLY A 371 4.43 -19.41 32.04
CA GLY A 371 5.73 -19.55 31.39
C GLY A 371 6.39 -18.20 31.03
N VAL A 372 6.80 -17.43 32.03
CA VAL A 372 7.65 -16.20 31.95
C VAL A 372 9.13 -16.59 32.00
N VAL A 373 10.03 -15.75 31.44
CA VAL A 373 11.43 -15.39 31.83
C VAL A 373 12.24 -15.04 30.55
N GLN A 374 13.11 -14.02 30.38
CA GLN A 374 13.56 -12.79 31.07
C GLN A 374 14.44 -11.98 30.06
N ASN A 375 14.61 -10.68 30.32
CA ASN A 375 15.41 -9.67 29.60
C ASN A 375 16.94 -9.71 29.86
N ASP A 376 17.73 -9.05 28.97
CA ASP A 376 18.75 -7.97 29.23
C ASP A 376 19.96 -7.98 28.25
N PRO A 377 20.82 -6.93 28.13
CA PRO A 377 20.57 -5.48 28.15
C PRO A 377 21.33 -4.70 27.03
N ALA A 378 21.12 -3.39 26.97
CA ALA A 378 21.70 -2.41 26.05
C ALA A 378 23.24 -2.20 26.16
N GLY A 379 23.85 -1.67 25.09
CA GLY A 379 25.20 -1.11 25.08
C GLY A 379 25.35 0.07 24.11
N GLN A 380 25.86 1.21 24.59
CA GLN A 380 26.02 2.50 23.88
C GLN A 380 27.40 2.66 23.20
N ILE A 381 27.37 3.24 21.98
CA ILE A 381 28.23 4.21 21.21
C ILE A 381 29.74 4.39 21.57
N PRO A 382 30.63 4.56 20.54
CA PRO A 382 31.38 5.82 20.44
C PRO A 382 31.55 6.40 19.01
N ASP A 383 31.59 7.73 18.97
CA ASP A 383 31.72 8.62 17.80
C ASP A 383 33.22 8.91 17.47
N GLN A 384 33.51 9.21 16.19
CA GLN A 384 34.76 9.78 15.60
C GLN A 384 36.03 8.93 15.35
N VAL A 385 36.29 8.56 14.07
CA VAL A 385 37.61 8.69 13.39
C VAL A 385 37.39 9.03 11.91
N ALA A 386 38.03 10.09 11.43
CA ALA A 386 37.90 10.59 10.06
C ALA A 386 38.99 10.02 9.10
N PHE A 387 38.58 9.83 7.84
CA PHE A 387 39.38 9.75 6.60
C PHE A 387 40.33 8.56 6.35
N ALA A 388 39.76 7.37 6.18
CA ALA A 388 40.42 6.32 5.41
C ALA A 388 39.51 5.93 4.24
N CYS A 389 40.02 6.00 3.00
CA CYS A 389 39.22 5.79 1.80
C CYS A 389 38.99 4.30 1.50
N TYR A 390 38.28 3.61 2.38
CA TYR A 390 37.98 2.19 2.26
C TYR A 390 36.48 1.93 2.06
N ASN A 391 36.19 0.79 1.43
CA ASN A 391 34.84 0.23 1.39
C ASN A 391 34.63 -0.62 2.65
N GLU A 392 33.44 -0.57 3.22
CA GLU A 392 33.09 -1.32 4.42
C GLU A 392 32.51 -2.71 4.08
N HIS A 393 32.22 -2.98 2.80
CA HIS A 393 31.63 -4.24 2.34
C HIS A 393 32.25 -4.77 1.04
N GLU A 394 32.43 -6.10 0.95
CA GLU A 394 33.04 -6.77 -0.21
C GLU A 394 32.22 -6.72 -1.52
N CYS A 395 31.02 -6.11 -1.48
CA CYS A 395 30.07 -6.03 -2.60
C CYS A 395 29.92 -4.61 -3.14
N CYS A 396 30.58 -3.63 -2.52
CA CYS A 396 30.49 -2.22 -2.89
C CYS A 396 30.79 -1.95 -4.36
N ALA A 397 31.75 -2.67 -4.97
CA ALA A 397 32.06 -2.51 -6.40
C ALA A 397 30.95 -3.04 -7.32
N ILE A 398 30.20 -4.07 -6.90
CA ILE A 398 29.07 -4.63 -7.67
C ILE A 398 27.87 -3.70 -7.53
N TRP A 399 27.56 -3.26 -6.32
CA TRP A 399 26.48 -2.32 -6.06
C TRP A 399 26.71 -0.96 -6.73
N ALA A 400 27.94 -0.47 -6.74
CA ALA A 400 28.29 0.74 -7.48
C ALA A 400 28.08 0.59 -9.00
N TYR A 401 28.38 -0.58 -9.55
CA TYR A 401 28.08 -0.92 -10.94
C TYR A 401 26.58 -1.08 -11.23
N GLU A 402 25.80 -1.47 -10.22
CA GLU A 402 24.33 -1.51 -10.22
C GLU A 402 23.69 -0.14 -9.91
N GLU A 403 24.46 0.95 -10.04
CA GLU A 403 24.01 2.35 -9.87
C GLU A 403 23.56 2.69 -8.43
N GLU A 404 23.87 1.86 -7.43
CA GLU A 404 23.47 2.09 -6.02
C GLU A 404 24.13 3.34 -5.43
N CYS A 405 25.25 3.82 -5.97
CA CYS A 405 25.87 5.08 -5.55
C CYS A 405 24.97 6.30 -5.77
N GLU A 406 24.03 6.21 -6.71
CA GLU A 406 23.04 7.24 -7.02
C GLU A 406 21.66 6.84 -6.45
N ASN A 407 21.28 5.57 -6.60
CA ASN A 407 19.98 5.03 -6.19
C ASN A 407 19.84 4.79 -4.68
N ASN A 408 20.96 4.66 -3.97
CA ASN A 408 21.02 4.42 -2.52
C ASN A 408 22.19 5.21 -1.92
N SER A 409 22.27 6.48 -2.32
CA SER A 409 23.40 7.36 -2.02
C SER A 409 23.66 7.49 -0.52
N ALA A 410 22.64 7.54 0.35
CA ALA A 410 22.84 7.64 1.79
C ALA A 410 23.59 6.42 2.38
N TYR A 411 23.28 5.20 1.95
CA TYR A 411 23.95 3.99 2.41
C TYR A 411 25.32 3.83 1.74
N MET A 412 25.36 4.05 0.42
CA MET A 412 26.54 3.84 -0.40
C MET A 412 27.63 4.89 -0.17
N ASP A 413 27.25 6.12 0.20
CA ASP A 413 28.17 7.20 0.54
C ASP A 413 28.87 6.97 1.89
N ILE A 414 28.30 6.13 2.75
CA ILE A 414 28.88 5.79 4.05
C ILE A 414 29.64 4.46 3.95
N MET A 415 29.02 3.44 3.34
CA MET A 415 29.53 2.07 3.32
C MET A 415 30.44 1.75 2.13
N CYS A 416 30.31 2.47 1.01
CA CYS A 416 30.95 2.14 -0.27
C CYS A 416 31.70 3.33 -0.88
N ARG A 417 32.30 4.14 -0.02
CA ARG A 417 32.96 5.42 -0.32
C ARG A 417 33.95 5.36 -1.48
N ALA A 418 34.81 4.34 -1.51
CA ALA A 418 35.81 4.21 -2.56
C ALA A 418 35.18 3.76 -3.89
N SER A 419 34.23 2.83 -3.86
CA SER A 419 33.53 2.36 -5.07
C SER A 419 32.58 3.40 -5.68
N CYS A 420 32.02 4.29 -4.86
CA CYS A 420 31.14 5.38 -5.29
C CYS A 420 31.86 6.70 -5.57
N GLY A 421 33.19 6.70 -5.54
CA GLY A 421 34.00 7.88 -5.85
C GLY A 421 33.88 9.02 -4.83
N LYS A 422 33.37 8.76 -3.62
CA LYS A 422 33.27 9.74 -2.52
C LYS A 422 34.62 10.01 -1.86
N CYS A 423 35.60 9.18 -2.14
CA CYS A 423 37.00 9.40 -1.84
C CYS A 423 37.88 8.68 -2.88
N LYS A 424 39.15 9.04 -3.00
CA LYS A 424 40.11 8.39 -3.91
C LYS A 424 41.07 7.49 -3.13
N PRO A 425 41.03 6.16 -3.32
CA PRO A 425 41.97 5.27 -2.66
C PRO A 425 43.36 5.33 -3.34
N ASP A 426 44.40 5.02 -2.58
CA ASP A 426 45.79 4.87 -3.04
C ASP A 426 46.11 3.44 -3.54
N TYR A 427 45.08 2.60 -3.66
CA TYR A 427 45.12 1.22 -4.13
C TYR A 427 44.05 0.96 -5.21
N GLU A 428 44.21 -0.12 -5.97
CA GLU A 428 43.36 -0.41 -7.12
C GLU A 428 42.07 -1.19 -6.78
N LEU A 429 40.93 -0.72 -7.29
CA LEU A 429 39.60 -1.30 -7.01
C LEU A 429 39.26 -2.53 -7.88
N ILE A 430 39.77 -2.58 -9.12
CA ILE A 430 39.42 -3.60 -10.14
C ILE A 430 40.00 -4.98 -9.80
N TYR A 431 41.15 -5.03 -9.11
CA TYR A 431 41.80 -6.29 -8.79
C TYR A 431 41.17 -6.95 -7.54
N GLY A 432 40.60 -8.14 -7.75
CA GLY A 432 39.78 -8.84 -6.77
C GLY A 432 40.54 -9.65 -5.70
N CYS A 433 41.87 -9.63 -5.67
CA CYS A 433 42.68 -10.44 -4.73
C CYS A 433 43.97 -9.74 -4.30
N LEU A 434 43.88 -8.78 -3.38
CA LEU A 434 45.01 -8.04 -2.81
C LEU A 434 44.73 -7.70 -1.34
N ASN A 435 45.77 -7.28 -0.61
CA ASN A 435 45.59 -6.55 0.65
C ASN A 435 45.66 -5.06 0.33
N ARG A 436 44.63 -4.33 0.71
CA ARG A 436 44.50 -2.88 0.48
C ARG A 436 44.95 -2.10 1.71
N HIS A 437 44.86 -2.69 2.89
CA HIS A 437 45.35 -2.06 4.12
C HIS A 437 46.77 -2.55 4.49
N PRO A 438 47.70 -1.67 4.88
CA PRO A 438 49.09 -2.03 5.18
C PRO A 438 49.24 -2.96 6.40
N HIS A 439 48.31 -2.88 7.36
CA HIS A 439 48.34 -3.68 8.61
C HIS A 439 47.56 -5.01 8.54
N CYS A 440 47.19 -5.50 7.36
CA CYS A 440 46.38 -6.72 7.24
C CYS A 440 46.98 -7.95 7.96
N GLU A 441 48.31 -8.10 7.96
CA GLU A 441 48.98 -9.20 8.67
C GLU A 441 48.85 -9.10 10.19
N GLU A 442 48.84 -7.90 10.74
CA GLU A 442 48.67 -7.67 12.17
C GLU A 442 47.20 -7.86 12.59
N PHE A 443 46.27 -7.38 11.76
CA PHE A 443 44.83 -7.61 11.95
C PHE A 443 44.46 -9.09 11.91
N LYS A 444 45.13 -9.87 11.06
CA LYS A 444 44.99 -11.33 11.05
C LYS A 444 45.48 -11.96 12.35
N LYS A 445 46.63 -11.54 12.88
CA LYS A 445 47.14 -12.03 14.18
C LYS A 445 46.18 -11.72 15.33
N GLN A 446 45.44 -10.60 15.23
CA GLN A 446 44.40 -10.22 16.18
C GLN A 446 43.04 -10.93 15.95
N GLY A 447 42.93 -11.80 14.96
CA GLY A 447 41.72 -12.58 14.68
C GLY A 447 40.62 -11.83 13.92
N LEU A 448 40.92 -10.66 13.34
CA LEU A 448 39.90 -9.82 12.69
C LEU A 448 39.35 -10.41 11.40
N CYS A 449 40.07 -11.32 10.72
CA CYS A 449 39.54 -11.99 9.52
C CYS A 449 38.21 -12.74 9.76
N GLU A 450 37.96 -13.19 10.99
CA GLU A 450 36.70 -13.86 11.36
C GLU A 450 35.73 -12.93 12.08
N ARG A 451 36.22 -12.03 12.95
CA ARG A 451 35.36 -11.11 13.71
C ARG A 451 34.79 -9.98 12.85
N GLU A 452 35.60 -9.39 11.97
CA GLU A 452 35.26 -8.25 11.11
C GLU A 452 35.23 -8.68 9.64
N LYS A 453 34.43 -9.71 9.36
CA LYS A 453 34.48 -10.48 8.12
C LYS A 453 34.24 -9.62 6.86
N LEU A 454 33.25 -8.75 6.85
CA LEU A 454 32.86 -7.96 5.67
C LEU A 454 33.95 -6.94 5.28
N TRP A 455 34.51 -6.27 6.29
CA TRP A 455 35.59 -5.32 6.10
C TRP A 455 36.90 -6.01 5.69
N MET A 456 37.25 -7.09 6.39
CA MET A 456 38.50 -7.81 6.15
C MET A 456 38.50 -8.59 4.82
N THR A 457 37.33 -9.05 4.34
CA THR A 457 37.19 -9.69 3.02
C THR A 457 37.23 -8.70 1.86
N GLU A 458 36.94 -7.42 2.11
CA GLU A 458 37.07 -6.34 1.14
C GLU A 458 38.49 -5.75 1.10
N ASN A 459 39.09 -5.52 2.27
CA ASN A 459 40.34 -4.74 2.40
C ASN A 459 41.58 -5.59 2.73
N CYS A 460 41.42 -6.84 3.16
CA CYS A 460 42.52 -7.75 3.54
C CYS A 460 42.37 -9.16 2.94
N ARG A 461 41.82 -9.25 1.73
CA ARG A 461 41.37 -10.50 1.11
C ARG A 461 42.48 -11.53 0.90
N LYS A 462 43.70 -11.09 0.59
CA LYS A 462 44.86 -11.97 0.39
C LYS A 462 45.33 -12.58 1.71
N THR A 463 45.53 -11.75 2.75
CA THR A 463 45.96 -12.20 4.08
C THR A 463 44.92 -13.09 4.75
N CYS A 464 43.63 -12.79 4.56
CA CYS A 464 42.52 -13.63 5.04
C CYS A 464 42.21 -14.85 4.14
N ASN A 465 43.04 -15.14 3.12
CA ASN A 465 42.91 -16.31 2.24
C ASN A 465 41.59 -16.41 1.45
N ARG A 466 40.95 -15.28 1.11
CA ARG A 466 39.62 -15.22 0.46
C ARG A 466 39.67 -15.01 -1.06
N CYS A 467 40.86 -15.11 -1.65
CA CYS A 467 41.07 -14.92 -3.09
C CYS A 467 40.50 -16.01 -3.99
N ARG A 468 40.18 -17.20 -3.46
CA ARG A 468 39.67 -18.34 -4.23
C ARG A 468 38.16 -18.28 -4.46
N GLU A 469 37.46 -17.35 -3.83
CA GLU A 469 36.02 -17.13 -3.99
C GLU A 469 35.79 -15.83 -4.78
N PRO A 470 35.15 -15.87 -5.96
CA PRO A 470 34.82 -14.67 -6.71
C PRO A 470 33.86 -13.76 -5.93
N ARG A 471 34.07 -12.43 -5.93
CA ARG A 471 33.16 -11.47 -5.26
C ARG A 471 31.71 -11.63 -5.72
N ALA A 472 31.50 -11.81 -7.03
CA ALA A 472 30.16 -12.07 -7.59
C ALA A 472 29.47 -13.29 -6.94
N TRP A 473 30.24 -14.29 -6.53
CA TRP A 473 29.73 -15.48 -5.85
C TRP A 473 29.49 -15.25 -4.35
N ALA A 474 30.33 -14.47 -3.66
CA ALA A 474 30.13 -14.10 -2.26
C ALA A 474 28.91 -13.17 -2.09
N CYS A 475 28.77 -12.18 -2.99
CA CYS A 475 27.67 -11.21 -3.01
C CYS A 475 26.34 -11.79 -3.51
N THR A 476 26.38 -12.95 -4.18
CA THR A 476 25.18 -13.73 -4.51
C THR A 476 24.86 -14.79 -3.45
N LYS A 477 25.81 -15.17 -2.59
CA LYS A 477 25.62 -16.16 -1.52
C LYS A 477 24.90 -15.67 -0.27
N THR A 478 24.82 -14.36 0.00
CA THR A 478 23.89 -13.82 1.02
C THR A 478 22.42 -13.95 0.60
N ARG A 479 22.16 -14.30 -0.67
CA ARG A 479 20.89 -14.88 -1.15
C ARG A 479 21.09 -16.38 -1.37
N GLY A 480 21.14 -17.14 -0.28
CA GLY A 480 21.58 -18.54 -0.23
C GLY A 480 21.24 -19.44 -1.41
N ARG A 481 22.12 -19.50 -2.42
CA ARG A 481 22.25 -20.60 -3.39
C ARG A 481 23.69 -20.67 -3.91
N SER A 482 24.43 -21.67 -3.43
CA SER A 482 25.71 -22.09 -4.00
C SER A 482 25.52 -22.59 -5.42
N ALA A 483 26.15 -21.95 -6.40
CA ALA A 483 26.49 -22.59 -7.67
C ALA A 483 28.01 -22.71 -7.78
N LYS A 484 28.52 -23.95 -7.79
CA LYS A 484 29.91 -24.27 -8.12
C LYS A 484 30.14 -23.92 -9.59
N LEU A 485 31.14 -23.08 -9.89
CA LEU A 485 31.69 -22.99 -11.23
C LEU A 485 32.56 -24.22 -11.48
N ASN A 486 32.24 -24.99 -12.52
CA ASN A 486 33.21 -25.83 -13.19
C ASN A 486 33.52 -25.20 -14.55
N ASN A 487 34.80 -24.93 -14.76
CA ASN A 487 35.33 -24.40 -16.01
C ASN A 487 35.36 -25.49 -17.09
N ASN A 488 35.10 -25.02 -18.30
CA ASN A 488 35.36 -25.62 -19.60
C ASN A 488 34.33 -26.60 -20.19
N THR A 489 34.11 -26.35 -21.48
CA THR A 489 33.55 -27.19 -22.54
C THR A 489 32.03 -27.39 -22.62
N ALA A 490 31.46 -26.57 -23.53
CA ALA A 490 30.46 -26.87 -24.56
C ALA A 490 29.06 -27.44 -24.22
N SER A 491 28.10 -26.89 -24.99
CA SER A 491 26.85 -27.50 -25.47
C SER A 491 25.58 -27.40 -24.61
N PHE A 492 24.51 -27.20 -25.38
CA PHE A 492 23.09 -27.22 -25.07
C PHE A 492 22.72 -28.03 -23.82
N VAL A 493 22.05 -27.37 -22.87
CA VAL A 493 21.20 -28.08 -21.90
C VAL A 493 19.98 -28.59 -22.65
N SER A 494 19.98 -29.88 -22.95
CA SER A 494 18.82 -30.60 -23.47
C SER A 494 18.05 -31.21 -22.29
N GLY A 495 16.77 -30.86 -22.19
CA GLY A 495 15.86 -31.42 -21.19
C GLY A 495 14.61 -30.56 -21.02
N GLY A 496 13.76 -30.49 -22.06
CA GLY A 496 12.45 -29.82 -22.03
C GLY A 496 11.96 -29.36 -23.41
N GLN A 497 11.33 -30.26 -24.19
CA GLN A 497 10.39 -30.11 -25.33
C GLN A 497 10.38 -28.90 -26.32
N CYS A 498 11.36 -27.99 -26.36
CA CYS A 498 11.47 -26.96 -27.40
C CYS A 498 12.83 -26.93 -28.07
N ALA A 499 12.92 -27.58 -29.23
CA ALA A 499 14.01 -27.35 -30.17
C ALA A 499 13.60 -26.29 -31.20
N LYS A 500 13.48 -25.01 -30.80
CA LYS A 500 13.34 -23.93 -31.78
C LYS A 500 14.70 -23.60 -32.39
N LYS A 501 14.81 -23.68 -33.72
CA LYS A 501 16.03 -23.38 -34.49
C LYS A 501 16.41 -21.89 -34.49
N THR A 502 15.55 -21.01 -34.00
CA THR A 502 15.65 -19.55 -34.16
C THR A 502 15.48 -18.83 -32.83
N CYS A 503 16.39 -17.89 -32.55
CA CYS A 503 16.46 -17.13 -31.31
C CYS A 503 15.63 -15.85 -31.42
N TYR A 504 14.36 -15.91 -31.00
CA TYR A 504 13.44 -14.77 -30.91
C TYR A 504 12.38 -15.01 -29.82
N ASN A 505 11.73 -13.96 -29.34
CA ASN A 505 10.59 -14.06 -28.42
C ASN A 505 9.27 -14.22 -29.18
N GLU A 506 8.34 -15.03 -28.66
CA GLU A 506 7.03 -15.28 -29.26
C GLU A 506 5.97 -14.26 -28.86
N ASN A 507 6.23 -13.47 -27.80
CA ASN A 507 5.21 -12.61 -27.20
C ASN A 507 5.78 -11.30 -26.67
N GLN A 508 5.00 -10.22 -26.81
CA GLN A 508 5.37 -8.87 -26.35
C GLN A 508 5.60 -8.78 -24.84
N CYS A 509 5.05 -9.72 -24.08
CA CYS A 509 5.20 -9.78 -22.63
C CYS A 509 6.49 -10.50 -22.19
N CYS A 510 7.28 -11.10 -23.09
CA CYS A 510 8.46 -11.89 -22.75
C CYS A 510 9.51 -11.11 -21.94
N GLN A 511 9.74 -9.84 -22.29
CA GLN A 511 10.65 -8.97 -21.56
C GLN A 511 10.21 -8.78 -20.10
N GLN A 512 8.90 -8.63 -19.90
CA GLN A 512 8.30 -8.41 -18.60
C GLN A 512 8.27 -9.69 -17.76
N TRP A 513 7.89 -10.82 -18.36
CA TRP A 513 7.91 -12.12 -17.71
C TRP A 513 9.31 -12.51 -17.26
N SER A 514 10.33 -12.22 -18.07
CA SER A 514 11.72 -12.42 -17.65
C SER A 514 12.11 -11.57 -16.45
N ARG A 515 11.86 -10.26 -16.51
CA ARG A 515 12.11 -9.32 -15.39
C ARG A 515 11.35 -9.70 -14.13
N ASN A 516 10.22 -10.37 -14.27
CA ASN A 516 9.39 -10.82 -13.17
C ASN A 516 9.83 -12.16 -12.56
N GLY A 517 10.85 -12.82 -13.12
CA GLY A 517 11.41 -14.06 -12.57
C GLY A 517 10.80 -15.34 -13.15
N VAL A 518 9.87 -15.23 -14.11
CA VAL A 518 9.17 -16.39 -14.71
C VAL A 518 10.13 -17.32 -15.45
N CYS A 519 11.28 -16.80 -15.92
CA CYS A 519 12.37 -17.62 -16.47
C CYS A 519 12.92 -18.64 -15.48
N THR A 520 12.75 -18.38 -14.18
CA THR A 520 13.17 -19.24 -13.07
C THR A 520 12.02 -20.10 -12.58
N ASP A 521 10.80 -19.55 -12.55
CA ASP A 521 9.60 -20.22 -12.03
C ASP A 521 9.01 -21.24 -13.01
N SER A 522 9.07 -20.95 -14.32
CA SER A 522 8.59 -21.80 -15.42
C SER A 522 9.64 -21.87 -16.54
N PRO A 523 10.84 -22.43 -16.26
CA PRO A 523 11.99 -22.35 -17.15
C PRO A 523 11.74 -23.01 -18.50
N ASP A 524 11.07 -24.16 -18.55
CA ASP A 524 10.83 -24.88 -19.81
C ASP A 524 9.92 -24.09 -20.77
N TRP A 525 8.82 -23.54 -20.24
CA TRP A 525 7.88 -22.74 -21.03
C TRP A 525 8.50 -21.41 -21.46
N MET A 526 9.26 -20.77 -20.60
CA MET A 526 9.93 -19.50 -20.90
C MET A 526 11.11 -19.68 -21.86
N ASN A 527 11.82 -20.79 -21.81
CA ASN A 527 12.85 -21.14 -22.80
C ASN A 527 12.23 -21.42 -24.18
N CYS A 528 11.02 -21.99 -24.21
CA CYS A 528 10.26 -22.21 -25.45
C CYS A 528 9.74 -20.92 -26.11
N ASN A 529 9.27 -19.97 -25.30
CA ASN A 529 8.47 -18.84 -25.78
C ASN A 529 9.17 -17.50 -25.66
N CYS A 530 10.13 -17.35 -24.74
CA CYS A 530 10.82 -16.11 -24.43
C CYS A 530 12.34 -16.27 -24.26
N PRO A 531 13.03 -17.01 -25.14
CA PRO A 531 14.41 -17.41 -24.94
C PRO A 531 15.42 -16.25 -24.93
N ILE A 532 15.14 -15.15 -25.63
CA ILE A 532 16.02 -13.97 -25.58
C ILE A 532 15.89 -13.30 -24.22
N SER A 533 14.65 -13.11 -23.75
CA SER A 533 14.41 -12.41 -22.50
C SER A 533 14.97 -13.17 -21.30
N CYS A 534 14.96 -14.50 -21.33
CA CYS A 534 15.56 -15.32 -20.28
C CYS A 534 17.08 -15.52 -20.40
N GLY A 535 17.71 -14.96 -21.44
CA GLY A 535 19.13 -15.17 -21.69
C GLY A 535 19.47 -16.59 -22.16
N SER A 536 18.46 -17.40 -22.48
CA SER A 536 18.61 -18.76 -22.99
C SER A 536 19.20 -18.79 -24.40
N CYS A 537 19.07 -17.68 -25.14
CA CYS A 537 19.79 -17.46 -26.38
C CYS A 537 20.06 -15.96 -26.61
N LEU A 538 21.06 -15.64 -27.43
CA LEU A 538 21.37 -14.27 -27.83
C LEU A 538 21.15 -14.10 -29.35
N PRO A 539 20.38 -13.08 -29.79
CA PRO A 539 20.13 -12.85 -31.21
C PRO A 539 21.40 -12.34 -31.90
N ARG A 540 21.71 -12.89 -33.08
CA ARG A 540 22.90 -12.48 -33.87
C ARG A 540 22.63 -11.38 -34.90
N ASN A 541 21.36 -11.21 -35.28
CA ASN A 541 20.99 -10.41 -36.45
C ASN A 541 20.25 -9.11 -36.10
N PHE A 542 19.98 -8.88 -34.82
CA PHE A 542 19.32 -7.68 -34.33
C PHE A 542 19.66 -7.46 -32.86
N THR A 543 19.68 -6.21 -32.44
CA THR A 543 19.90 -5.84 -31.04
C THR A 543 18.56 -5.79 -30.33
N TYR A 544 18.35 -6.71 -29.41
CA TYR A 544 17.13 -6.79 -28.61
C TYR A 544 17.09 -5.68 -27.55
N GLY A 545 15.94 -5.03 -27.39
CA GLY A 545 15.68 -4.06 -26.30
C GLY A 545 15.28 -2.66 -26.76
N ALA A 546 15.64 -2.24 -27.97
CA ALA A 546 15.18 -0.97 -28.54
C ALA A 546 13.78 -1.09 -29.16
N CYS A 547 13.02 0.03 -29.21
CA CYS A 547 11.81 0.13 -30.02
C CYS A 547 12.20 0.18 -31.51
N SER A 548 12.24 -1.00 -32.14
CA SER A 548 12.58 -1.13 -33.54
C SER A 548 11.95 -2.38 -34.14
N ASP A 549 11.95 -2.45 -35.47
CA ASP A 549 11.59 -3.65 -36.19
C ASP A 549 12.81 -4.55 -36.35
N TYR A 550 12.73 -5.77 -35.83
CA TYR A 550 13.86 -6.71 -35.85
C TYR A 550 14.02 -7.43 -37.21
N TYR A 551 13.05 -7.26 -38.12
CA TYR A 551 13.08 -7.85 -39.46
C TYR A 551 12.72 -6.83 -40.55
N LYS A 552 13.43 -6.88 -41.68
CA LYS A 552 13.27 -5.93 -42.80
C LYS A 552 11.87 -5.91 -43.42
N ARG A 553 11.10 -7.00 -43.31
CA ARG A 553 9.75 -7.13 -43.90
C ARG A 553 8.62 -6.71 -42.94
N CYS A 554 8.93 -6.29 -41.71
CA CYS A 554 7.93 -5.90 -40.71
C CYS A 554 6.90 -4.89 -41.23
N LYS A 555 7.34 -3.87 -41.96
CA LYS A 555 6.44 -2.86 -42.55
C LYS A 555 5.48 -3.44 -43.59
N ALA A 556 5.96 -4.36 -44.42
CA ALA A 556 5.11 -5.02 -45.43
C ALA A 556 4.08 -5.96 -44.78
N TRP A 557 4.47 -6.70 -43.75
CA TRP A 557 3.56 -7.56 -42.98
C TRP A 557 2.55 -6.77 -42.17
N ALA A 558 2.95 -5.63 -41.58
CA ALA A 558 2.05 -4.72 -40.90
C ALA A 558 0.99 -4.16 -41.86
N ASN A 559 1.40 -3.74 -43.06
CA ASN A 559 0.48 -3.26 -44.10
C ASN A 559 -0.48 -4.35 -44.61
N ALA A 560 -0.11 -5.63 -44.49
CA ALA A 560 -0.98 -6.77 -44.78
C ALA A 560 -1.92 -7.15 -43.60
N GLY A 561 -1.89 -6.39 -42.50
CA GLY A 561 -2.76 -6.59 -41.33
C GLY A 561 -2.30 -7.67 -40.35
N GLU A 562 -1.05 -8.16 -40.46
CA GLU A 562 -0.57 -9.29 -39.65
C GLU A 562 -0.35 -8.93 -38.17
N CYS A 563 -0.24 -7.64 -37.83
CA CYS A 563 -0.11 -7.18 -36.44
C CYS A 563 -1.33 -7.53 -35.55
N ALA A 564 -2.53 -7.62 -36.13
CA ALA A 564 -3.74 -8.00 -35.39
C ALA A 564 -3.88 -9.53 -35.21
N LYS A 565 -3.16 -10.31 -36.03
CA LYS A 565 -3.32 -11.77 -36.11
C LYS A 565 -2.28 -12.54 -35.32
N SER A 566 -1.13 -11.93 -34.99
CA SER A 566 -0.01 -12.64 -34.37
C SER A 566 0.66 -11.85 -33.24
N GLY A 567 0.77 -12.47 -32.05
CA GLY A 567 1.52 -11.92 -30.92
C GLY A 567 3.02 -11.82 -31.17
N TRP A 568 3.55 -12.65 -32.08
CA TRP A 568 4.93 -12.60 -32.55
C TRP A 568 5.22 -11.30 -33.30
N MET A 569 4.28 -10.85 -34.13
CA MET A 569 4.41 -9.59 -34.89
C MET A 569 4.51 -8.39 -33.95
N LYS A 570 3.72 -8.36 -32.88
CA LYS A 570 3.76 -7.28 -31.88
C LYS A 570 5.08 -7.24 -31.11
N GLU A 571 5.74 -8.38 -30.95
CA GLU A 571 7.01 -8.48 -30.24
C GLU A 571 8.24 -8.20 -31.11
N ASN A 572 8.21 -8.61 -32.38
CA ASN A 572 9.38 -8.60 -33.25
C ASN A 572 9.33 -7.51 -34.33
N CYS A 573 8.15 -6.92 -34.55
CA CYS A 573 7.90 -5.80 -35.46
C CYS A 573 7.28 -4.63 -34.68
N ARG A 574 7.91 -4.27 -33.55
CA ARG A 574 7.35 -3.36 -32.54
C ARG A 574 7.03 -1.98 -33.09
N LEU A 575 7.90 -1.46 -33.96
CA LEU A 575 7.76 -0.13 -34.56
C LEU A 575 6.67 -0.13 -35.62
N SER A 576 6.68 -1.11 -36.54
CA SER A 576 5.67 -1.24 -37.60
C SER A 576 4.28 -1.61 -37.06
N CYS A 577 4.19 -2.35 -35.95
CA CYS A 577 2.93 -2.71 -35.30
C CYS A 577 2.48 -1.72 -34.22
N GLN A 578 3.19 -0.59 -34.04
CA GLN A 578 2.88 0.43 -33.02
C GLN A 578 2.71 -0.15 -31.60
N THR A 579 3.56 -1.11 -31.25
CA THR A 579 3.53 -1.87 -29.98
C THR A 579 4.74 -1.57 -29.11
N CYS A 580 5.51 -0.55 -29.49
CA CYS A 580 6.52 0.01 -28.63
C CYS A 580 5.88 0.65 -27.41
N LEU A 581 6.00 -0.04 -26.28
CA LEU A 581 5.64 0.51 -24.98
C LEU A 581 6.66 1.59 -24.61
N LYS A 582 6.19 2.75 -24.17
CA LYS A 582 7.05 3.78 -23.57
C LYS A 582 7.60 3.26 -22.24
N LYS A 583 8.75 3.78 -21.79
CA LYS A 583 9.39 3.37 -20.52
C LYS A 583 8.40 3.52 -19.35
N GLU A 584 7.57 4.57 -19.38
CA GLU A 584 6.49 4.82 -18.40
C GLU A 584 5.39 3.74 -18.40
N GLU A 585 5.05 3.17 -19.56
CA GLU A 585 4.00 2.15 -19.69
C GLU A 585 4.46 0.78 -19.16
N LEU A 586 5.75 0.46 -19.28
CA LEU A 586 6.37 -0.74 -18.72
C LEU A 586 6.61 -0.64 -17.19
N GLU A 587 6.80 0.57 -16.66
CA GLU A 587 7.00 0.82 -15.22
C GLU A 587 5.70 0.77 -14.41
N SER A 588 4.54 0.96 -15.06
CA SER A 588 3.21 0.88 -14.44
C SER A 588 2.87 -0.49 -13.81
N VAL A 589 3.69 -1.52 -14.07
CA VAL A 589 3.55 -2.89 -13.55
C VAL A 589 4.45 -3.18 -12.34
N LYS A 590 5.47 -2.34 -12.02
CA LYS A 590 6.32 -2.49 -10.81
C LYS A 590 5.52 -2.46 -9.51
N ILE A 591 4.39 -1.76 -9.50
CA ILE A 591 3.51 -1.54 -8.33
C ILE A 591 2.93 -2.86 -7.78
N LEU A 592 2.85 -3.91 -8.59
CA LEU A 592 2.26 -5.18 -8.17
C LEU A 592 3.16 -6.00 -7.23
N LYS A 593 4.49 -5.77 -7.22
CA LYS A 593 5.40 -6.42 -6.25
C LYS A 593 5.39 -5.81 -4.84
N LEU A 594 4.78 -4.65 -4.63
CA LEU A 594 4.50 -4.13 -3.28
C LEU A 594 3.36 -4.90 -2.59
N ILE A 595 2.63 -5.76 -3.32
CA ILE A 595 1.49 -6.51 -2.79
C ILE A 595 1.84 -8.00 -2.53
N LYS A 596 3.10 -8.43 -2.73
CA LYS A 596 3.53 -9.84 -2.52
C LYS A 596 4.85 -10.02 -1.74
N LYS A 597 5.22 -9.08 -0.88
CA LYS A 597 6.11 -9.44 0.24
C LYS A 597 5.43 -9.15 1.54
#